data_AF-A0A285JQD7-F1
#
_entry.id   AF-A0A285JQD7-F1
#
_cell.length_a   1.000
_cell.length_b   1.000
_cell.length_c   1.000
_cell.angle_alpha   90.00
_cell.angle_beta   90.00
_cell.angle_gamma   90.00
#
_symmetry.space_group_name_H-M   'P 1'
#
loop_
_entity.id
_entity.type
_entity.pdbx_description
1 polymer ?
#
loop_
_entity_poly.entity_id
_entity_poly.type
_entity_poly.pdbx_seq_one_letter_code
_entity_poly.pdbx_strand_id
1 'polypeptide(L)'
;MSTPFDPAAVVAEFIDRVAPYDPQPGTAPVAVVGVRTALGEATFTVGDHVIRAMCRALEAYRDPDDRGTCVECGSRRLDENLHCRECGRLHGILGEVIAHHARRVAAEEAM
;
A
#
# COMPACT_ATOMS: atom_id res chain seq x y z
N MET A 1 10.50 19.25 4.89
CA MET A 1 9.23 19.97 5.14
C MET A 1 8.13 19.12 4.55
N SER A 2 7.20 18.61 5.35
CA SER A 2 6.08 17.82 4.83
C SER A 2 5.10 18.78 4.15
N THR A 3 4.76 18.53 2.89
CA THR A 3 3.67 19.25 2.21
C THR A 3 2.42 19.17 3.08
N PRO A 4 1.70 20.28 3.32
CA PRO A 4 0.43 20.21 4.03
C PRO A 4 -0.47 19.18 3.34
N PHE A 5 -0.85 18.15 4.08
CA PHE A 5 -1.74 17.11 3.58
C PHE A 5 -3.13 17.72 3.49
N ASP A 6 -3.67 17.81 2.27
CA ASP A 6 -5.06 18.19 2.00
C ASP A 6 -5.85 16.94 1.59
N PRO A 7 -6.53 16.27 2.54
CA PRO A 7 -7.34 15.09 2.25
C PRO A 7 -8.43 15.34 1.20
N ALA A 8 -8.99 16.55 1.12
CA ALA A 8 -10.04 16.86 0.16
C ALA A 8 -9.48 16.91 -1.26
N ALA A 9 -8.31 17.52 -1.45
CA ALA A 9 -7.62 17.53 -2.73
C ALA A 9 -7.23 16.11 -3.19
N VAL A 10 -6.75 15.26 -2.26
CA VAL A 10 -6.39 13.86 -2.58
C VAL A 10 -7.61 13.06 -3.03
N VAL A 11 -8.77 13.23 -2.38
CA VAL A 11 -10.01 12.58 -2.79
C VAL A 11 -10.48 13.09 -4.15
N ALA A 12 -10.42 14.41 -4.40
CA ALA A 12 -10.75 14.98 -5.70
C ALA A 12 -9.87 14.41 -6.83
N GLU A 13 -8.55 14.37 -6.62
CA GLU A 13 -7.60 13.81 -7.60
C GLU A 13 -7.86 12.32 -7.86
N PHE A 14 -8.18 11.55 -6.81
CA PHE A 14 -8.56 10.15 -6.97
C PHE A 14 -9.80 10.00 -7.88
N ILE A 15 -10.83 10.82 -7.65
CA ILE A 15 -12.06 10.80 -8.45
C ILE A 15 -11.74 11.14 -9.90
N ASP A 16 -11.01 12.23 -10.15
CA ASP A 16 -10.65 12.69 -11.50
C ASP A 16 -9.81 11.66 -12.27
N ARG A 17 -8.96 10.91 -11.57
CA ARG A 17 -8.16 9.84 -12.15
C ARG A 17 -8.98 8.60 -12.51
N VAL A 18 -10.03 8.29 -11.74
CA VAL A 18 -10.82 7.05 -11.90
C VAL A 18 -12.03 7.25 -12.81
N ALA A 19 -12.71 8.39 -12.71
CA ALA A 19 -13.96 8.66 -13.42
C ALA A 19 -13.90 8.44 -14.95
N PRO A 20 -12.81 8.75 -15.68
CA PRO A 20 -12.73 8.51 -17.12
C PRO A 20 -12.85 7.03 -17.54
N TYR A 21 -12.64 6.09 -16.62
CA TYR A 21 -12.70 4.66 -16.87
C TYR A 21 -14.04 4.02 -16.50
N ASP A 22 -15.04 4.83 -16.14
CA ASP A 22 -16.39 4.35 -15.85
C ASP A 22 -17.03 3.77 -17.14
N PRO A 23 -17.43 2.48 -17.15
CA PRO A 23 -18.10 1.89 -18.30
C PRO A 23 -19.54 2.41 -18.52
N GLN A 24 -20.12 3.11 -17.55
CA GLN A 24 -21.49 3.65 -17.61
C GLN A 24 -21.52 5.14 -17.20
N PRO A 25 -20.84 6.01 -17.98
CA PRO A 25 -20.77 7.43 -17.66
C PRO A 25 -22.16 8.07 -17.73
N GLY A 26 -22.49 8.92 -16.75
CA GLY A 26 -23.77 9.64 -16.69
C GLY A 26 -24.88 8.92 -15.90
N THR A 27 -24.61 7.74 -15.35
CA THR A 27 -25.49 7.12 -14.35
C THR A 27 -25.57 8.00 -13.10
N ALA A 28 -26.74 8.02 -12.45
CA ALA A 28 -26.93 8.80 -11.23
C ALA A 28 -25.90 8.38 -10.14
N PRO A 29 -25.36 9.35 -9.37
CA PRO A 29 -24.48 9.03 -8.25
C PRO A 29 -25.14 8.08 -7.26
N VAL A 30 -24.36 7.15 -6.71
CA VAL A 30 -24.84 6.12 -5.76
C VAL A 30 -24.38 6.37 -4.34
N ALA A 31 -23.39 7.24 -4.13
CA ALA A 31 -22.84 7.55 -2.82
C ALA A 31 -22.37 9.00 -2.71
N VAL A 32 -22.21 9.44 -1.46
CA VAL A 32 -21.66 10.74 -1.09
C VAL A 32 -20.48 10.50 -0.15
N VAL A 33 -19.31 11.05 -0.51
CA VAL A 33 -18.09 11.01 0.30
C VAL A 33 -17.86 12.38 0.91
N GLY A 34 -17.90 12.47 2.23
CA GLY A 34 -17.61 13.69 2.99
C GLY A 34 -16.21 13.63 3.59
N VAL A 35 -15.44 14.72 3.44
CA VAL A 35 -14.11 14.88 4.01
C VAL A 35 -14.13 16.09 4.94
N ARG A 36 -13.89 15.86 6.23
CA ARG A 36 -13.83 16.92 7.25
C ARG A 36 -12.44 16.98 7.85
N THR A 37 -11.87 18.18 7.85
CA THR A 37 -10.53 18.46 8.38
C THR A 37 -10.59 19.68 9.30
N ALA A 38 -9.50 19.94 10.03
CA ALA A 38 -9.36 21.18 10.80
C ALA A 38 -9.36 22.45 9.91
N LEU A 39 -9.08 22.29 8.61
CA LEU A 39 -8.98 23.39 7.65
C LEU A 39 -10.28 23.62 6.85
N GLY A 40 -11.26 22.71 6.94
CA GLY A 40 -12.51 22.82 6.21
C GLY A 40 -13.19 21.48 5.92
N GLU A 41 -14.27 21.55 5.15
CA GLU A 41 -15.10 20.41 4.73
C GLU A 41 -15.28 20.40 3.21
N ALA A 42 -15.26 19.20 2.62
CA ALA A 42 -15.58 18.95 1.23
C ALA A 42 -16.56 17.76 1.12
N THR A 43 -17.42 17.79 0.11
CA THR A 43 -18.38 16.72 -0.18
C THR A 43 -18.33 16.37 -1.66
N PHE A 44 -18.27 15.07 -1.98
CA PHE A 44 -18.18 14.55 -3.34
C PHE A 44 -19.32 13.56 -3.59
N THR A 45 -20.13 13.80 -4.63
CA THR A 45 -21.11 12.83 -5.12
C THR A 45 -20.43 11.90 -6.13
N VAL A 46 -20.49 10.59 -5.93
CA VAL A 46 -19.74 9.61 -6.71
C VAL A 46 -20.62 8.50 -7.28
N GLY A 47 -20.30 8.05 -8.49
CA GLY A 47 -20.91 6.89 -9.14
C GLY A 47 -20.38 5.55 -8.62
N ASP A 48 -21.02 4.45 -9.04
CA ASP A 48 -20.69 3.08 -8.59
C ASP A 48 -19.24 2.69 -8.89
N HIS A 49 -18.73 3.07 -10.07
CA HIS A 49 -17.36 2.75 -10.47
C HIS A 49 -16.32 3.36 -9.51
N VAL A 50 -16.47 4.65 -9.22
CA VAL A 50 -15.54 5.40 -8.36
C VAL A 50 -15.58 4.90 -6.92
N ILE A 51 -16.77 4.65 -6.35
CA ILE A 51 -16.88 4.17 -4.96
C ILE A 51 -16.30 2.76 -4.82
N ARG A 52 -16.49 1.86 -5.79
CA ARG A 52 -15.87 0.53 -5.77
C ARG A 52 -14.35 0.61 -5.87
N ALA A 53 -13.82 1.48 -6.72
CA ALA A 53 -12.38 1.70 -6.80
C ALA A 53 -11.81 2.20 -5.47
N MET A 54 -12.51 3.13 -4.81
CA MET A 54 -12.13 3.64 -3.49
C MET A 54 -12.14 2.54 -2.43
N CYS A 55 -13.21 1.72 -2.36
CA CYS A 55 -13.27 0.59 -1.43
C CYS A 55 -12.12 -0.39 -1.65
N ARG A 56 -11.83 -0.76 -2.90
CA ARG A 56 -10.69 -1.65 -3.23
C ARG A 56 -9.35 -1.05 -2.84
N ALA A 57 -9.15 0.25 -3.03
CA ALA A 57 -7.92 0.93 -2.63
C ALA A 57 -7.73 0.91 -1.11
N LEU A 58 -8.81 1.11 -0.35
CA LEU A 58 -8.80 1.02 1.11
C LEU A 58 -8.56 -0.41 1.61
N GLU A 59 -9.19 -1.41 0.98
CA GLU A 59 -8.99 -2.83 1.28
C GLU A 59 -7.57 -3.30 0.97
N ALA A 60 -6.96 -2.76 -0.09
CA ALA A 60 -5.61 -3.09 -0.50
C ALA A 60 -4.52 -2.34 0.29
N TYR A 61 -4.90 -1.37 1.13
CA TYR A 61 -3.94 -0.58 1.89
C TYR A 61 -3.09 -1.48 2.80
N ARG A 62 -1.78 -1.28 2.72
CA ARG A 62 -0.79 -1.85 3.64
C ARG A 62 -0.07 -0.70 4.30
N ASP A 63 0.01 -0.75 5.62
CA ASP A 63 0.76 0.24 6.38
C ASP A 63 2.25 0.12 5.99
N PRO A 64 2.91 1.19 5.51
CA PRO A 64 4.34 1.16 5.18
C PRO A 64 5.25 0.80 6.37
N ASP A 65 4.76 0.99 7.59
CA ASP A 65 5.43 0.60 8.84
C ASP A 65 5.03 -0.82 9.27
N ASP A 66 3.98 -1.42 8.70
CA ASP A 66 3.67 -2.84 8.85
C ASP A 66 4.53 -3.69 7.91
N ARG A 67 5.78 -3.89 8.34
CA ARG A 67 6.75 -4.71 7.62
C ARG A 67 6.70 -6.17 8.03
N GLY A 68 5.75 -6.56 8.88
CA GLY A 68 5.61 -7.90 9.44
C GLY A 68 6.57 -8.20 10.60
N THR A 69 6.54 -9.45 11.06
CA THR A 69 7.45 -9.97 12.09
C THR A 69 8.38 -11.02 11.49
N CYS A 70 9.66 -10.99 11.85
CA CYS A 70 10.60 -12.03 11.49
C CYS A 70 10.15 -13.36 12.12
N VAL A 71 9.89 -14.39 11.30
CA VAL A 71 9.54 -15.74 11.78
C VAL A 71 10.60 -16.34 12.71
N GLU A 72 11.85 -15.88 12.60
CA GLU A 72 12.98 -16.52 13.26
C GLU A 72 13.30 -15.93 14.64
N CYS A 73 13.30 -14.60 14.76
CA CYS A 73 13.58 -13.92 16.02
C CYS A 73 12.37 -13.16 16.59
N GLY A 74 11.22 -13.16 15.91
CA GLY A 74 10.02 -12.43 16.32
C GLY A 74 10.08 -10.92 16.16
N SER A 75 11.20 -10.37 15.68
CA SER A 75 11.43 -8.93 15.54
C SER A 75 10.48 -8.26 14.55
N ARG A 76 9.99 -7.06 14.85
CA ARG A 76 9.18 -6.21 13.94
C ARG A 76 10.02 -5.33 13.01
N ARG A 77 11.35 -5.46 13.05
CA ARG A 77 12.28 -4.61 12.29
C ARG A 77 12.64 -5.20 10.93
N LEU A 78 11.64 -5.73 10.22
CA LEU A 78 11.78 -6.02 8.80
C LEU A 78 11.93 -4.70 8.04
N ASP A 79 12.63 -4.70 6.91
CA ASP A 79 12.67 -3.56 5.99
C ASP A 79 11.85 -3.84 4.72
N GLU A 80 11.88 -2.90 3.78
CA GLU A 80 11.14 -3.00 2.52
C GLU A 80 11.54 -4.20 1.65
N ASN A 81 12.72 -4.79 1.89
CA ASN A 81 13.20 -5.98 1.21
C ASN A 81 13.00 -7.25 2.04
N LEU A 82 12.15 -7.19 3.07
CA LEU A 82 11.89 -8.27 4.02
C LEU A 82 13.16 -8.73 4.76
N HIS A 83 14.20 -7.89 4.84
CA HIS A 83 15.38 -8.17 5.65
C HIS A 83 15.12 -7.78 7.10
N CYS A 84 15.35 -8.71 8.02
CA CYS A 84 15.35 -8.41 9.44
C CYS A 84 16.63 -7.67 9.82
N ARG A 85 16.49 -6.43 10.30
CA ARG A 85 17.62 -5.60 10.73
C ARG A 85 18.26 -6.04 12.06
N GLU A 86 17.71 -7.05 12.73
CA GLU A 86 18.29 -7.60 13.96
C GLU A 86 19.05 -8.91 13.73
N CYS A 87 18.42 -9.90 13.11
CA CYS A 87 19.07 -11.20 12.85
C CYS A 87 19.71 -11.32 11.46
N GLY A 88 19.54 -10.32 10.60
CA GLY A 88 20.11 -10.27 9.25
C GLY A 88 19.47 -11.22 8.24
N ARG A 89 18.42 -11.97 8.62
CA ARG A 89 17.76 -12.92 7.73
C ARG A 89 16.70 -12.27 6.86
N LEU A 90 16.59 -12.77 5.63
CA LEU A 90 15.47 -12.54 4.73
C LEU A 90 14.24 -13.31 5.23
N HIS A 91 13.09 -12.65 5.24
CA HIS A 91 11.81 -13.23 5.63
C HIS A 91 11.05 -13.80 4.43
N GLY A 92 10.31 -14.89 4.65
CA GLY A 92 9.49 -15.55 3.63
C GLY A 92 10.22 -16.61 2.80
N ILE A 93 9.44 -17.49 2.15
CA ILE A 93 9.93 -18.65 1.38
C ILE A 93 10.93 -18.24 0.29
N LEU A 94 10.64 -17.16 -0.45
CA LEU A 94 11.55 -16.65 -1.48
C LEU A 94 12.90 -16.21 -0.87
N GLY A 95 12.85 -15.56 0.29
CA GLY A 95 14.04 -15.12 1.02
C GLY A 95 14.90 -16.28 1.50
N GLU A 96 14.26 -17.36 1.96
CA GLU A 96 14.95 -18.59 2.35
C GLU A 96 15.61 -19.29 1.16
N VAL A 97 14.92 -19.34 0.00
CA VAL A 97 15.46 -19.89 -1.25
C VAL A 97 16.65 -19.06 -1.74
N ILE A 98 16.58 -17.73 -1.74
CA ILE A 98 17.69 -16.85 -2.12
C ILE A 98 18.88 -17.06 -1.17
N ALA A 99 18.65 -17.07 0.14
CA ALA A 99 19.71 -17.27 1.12
C ALA A 99 20.37 -18.65 1.00
N HIS A 100 19.58 -19.69 0.73
CA HIS A 100 20.10 -21.04 0.47
C HIS A 100 20.93 -21.07 -0.82
N HIS A 101 20.45 -20.44 -1.89
CA HIS A 101 21.17 -20.37 -3.16
C HIS A 101 22.49 -19.60 -3.03
N ALA A 102 22.49 -18.45 -2.34
CA ALA A 102 23.68 -17.65 -2.11
C ALA A 102 24.74 -18.42 -1.31
N ARG A 103 24.35 -19.16 -0.27
CA ARG A 103 25.27 -20.03 0.49
C ARG A 103 25.89 -21.12 -0.38
N ARG A 104 25.10 -21.71 -1.29
CA ARG A 104 25.57 -22.74 -2.21
C ARG A 104 26.59 -22.20 -3.21
N VAL A 105 26.32 -21.05 -3.83
CA VAL A 105 27.24 -20.41 -4.78
C VAL A 105 28.54 -19.99 -4.09
N ALA A 106 28.46 -19.38 -2.90
CA ALA A 106 29.66 -18.99 -2.14
C ALA A 106 30.54 -20.20 -1.75
N ALA A 107 29.96 -21.37 -1.54
CA ALA A 107 30.71 -22.60 -1.28
C ALA A 107 31.36 -23.17 -2.55
N GLU A 108 30.75 -22.98 -3.72
CA GLU A 108 31.29 -23.39 -5.03
C GLU A 108 32.44 -22.48 -5.48
N GLU A 109 32.39 -21.17 -5.19
CA GLU A 109 33.45 -20.20 -5.51
C GLU A 109 34.68 -20.29 -4.59
N ALA A 110 34.53 -20.89 -3.41
CA ALA A 110 35.60 -21.07 -2.44
C ALA A 110 36.43 -22.36 -2.66
N MET A 111 36.11 -23.15 -3.68
CA MET A 111 36.75 -24.42 -4.04
C MET A 111 37.61 -24.26 -5.30
#